data_AF-A0A7S1DBH6-F1
#
_entry.id   AF-A0A7S1DBH6-F1
#
_cell.length_a   1.000
_cell.length_b   1.000
_cell.length_c   1.000
_cell.angle_alpha   90.00
_cell.angle_beta   90.00
_cell.angle_gamma   90.00
#
_symmetry.space_group_name_H-M   'P 1'
#
loop_
_entity.id
_entity.type
_entity.pdbx_description
1 polymer ?
#
loop_
_entity_poly.entity_id
_entity_poly.type
_entity_poly.pdbx_seq_one_letter_code
_entity_poly.pdbx_strand_id
1 'polypeptide(L)'
;FLLRRTKETRAEDMNLPPRLVSIRYLRLHPIEEDFYNALYTQTRSSFNDYVSDGTLLNNYAHIFDLLMRMRQAVDHPYLVVYSKKDSKLQSNSKSSSSSPVIANGSTTCELCHETPMEQVLSSCCQANFCVSCVQEYMSVSTGQNEIPCPSCRNPFSIDLTQQTTTTTTTDSSTSTKQASKQQQQQQQEADMPSLKEMQHVPTGSILRRINLAEFATSTKIEALTEELVQMRQTSPGSKAIVFSQFVNMLDLIRWRLHSDPCLARLGLGVRALHGGMNVKARDQSLNDFREDSTVRVLLVSLKAGSVALNLTVANFIYLMDPWWNPAAEMQAIDRTHRLGQYRPIRAVRFIAEDTVEERILQLQEKKRLVFDGTIGRDAGSLQKLTVDDMKALFA
;
A
#
# COMPACT_ATOMS: atom_id res chain seq x y z
N PHE A 1 36.36 6.41 -5.46
CA PHE A 1 36.15 7.38 -4.37
C PHE A 1 34.66 7.69 -4.26
N LEU A 2 34.03 7.36 -3.14
CA LEU A 2 32.62 7.67 -2.86
C LEU A 2 32.58 8.99 -2.07
N LEU A 3 31.94 10.01 -2.64
CA LEU A 3 31.73 11.29 -1.95
C LEU A 3 30.31 11.34 -1.37
N ARG A 4 30.19 11.28 -0.04
CA ARG A 4 28.92 11.42 0.69
C ARG A 4 28.91 12.75 1.43
N ARG A 5 27.87 13.56 1.23
CA ARG A 5 27.62 14.82 1.96
C ARG A 5 26.24 14.75 2.60
N THR A 6 26.09 15.25 3.82
CA THR A 6 24.79 15.32 4.51
C THR A 6 24.25 16.74 4.47
N LYS A 7 22.92 16.91 4.57
CA LYS A 7 22.31 18.25 4.58
C LYS A 7 22.76 19.09 5.78
N GLU A 8 23.02 18.43 6.90
CA GLU A 8 23.60 19.04 8.10
C GLU A 8 24.98 19.67 7.83
N THR A 9 25.85 18.98 7.08
CA THR A 9 27.19 19.50 6.74
C THR A 9 27.19 20.69 5.77
N ARG A 10 26.05 21.02 5.15
CA ARG A 10 25.88 22.18 4.24
C ARG A 10 24.67 23.04 4.60
N ALA A 11 24.29 23.06 5.88
CA ALA A 11 23.12 23.79 6.33
C ALA A 11 23.27 25.31 6.08
N GLU A 12 24.47 25.86 6.30
CA GLU A 12 24.80 27.28 6.08
C GLU A 12 24.66 27.71 4.61
N ASP A 13 24.98 26.82 3.67
CA ASP A 13 24.88 27.08 2.22
C ASP A 13 23.45 26.95 1.68
N MET A 14 22.60 26.14 2.32
CA MET A 14 21.31 25.72 1.75
C MET A 14 20.08 26.43 2.32
N ASN A 15 20.21 27.23 3.39
CA ASN A 15 19.12 28.02 4.01
C ASN A 15 17.78 27.26 4.07
N LEU A 16 17.82 25.97 4.43
CA LEU A 16 16.62 25.13 4.48
C LEU A 16 15.87 25.37 5.80
N PRO A 17 14.53 25.39 5.77
CA PRO A 17 13.74 25.53 6.99
C PRO A 17 13.91 24.30 7.90
N PRO A 18 13.62 24.46 9.20
CA PRO A 18 13.73 23.37 10.15
C PRO A 18 12.78 22.24 9.80
N ARG A 19 13.20 21.01 10.10
CA ARG A 19 12.40 19.80 9.95
C ARG A 19 12.28 19.09 11.29
N LEU A 20 11.05 18.79 11.68
CA LEU A 20 10.73 18.00 12.86
C LEU A 20 10.17 16.64 12.44
N VAL A 21 10.78 15.55 12.91
CA VAL A 21 10.27 14.18 12.71
C VAL A 21 9.88 13.64 14.08
N SER A 22 8.61 13.32 14.28
CA SER A 22 8.08 12.79 15.54
C SER A 22 7.40 11.44 15.31
N ILE A 23 7.43 10.59 16.33
CA ILE A 23 6.67 9.35 16.36
C ILE A 23 5.45 9.58 17.25
N ARG A 24 4.27 9.24 16.75
CA ARG A 24 3.01 9.22 17.49
C ARG A 24 2.61 7.78 17.70
N TYR A 25 2.76 7.32 18.93
CA TYR A 25 2.31 6.01 19.35
C TYR A 25 0.79 6.00 19.48
N LEU A 26 0.16 4.91 19.02
CA LEU A 26 -1.29 4.73 18.99
C LEU A 26 -1.63 3.41 19.67
N ARG A 27 -2.67 3.41 20.50
CA ARG A 27 -3.28 2.19 21.00
C ARG A 27 -4.43 1.81 20.10
N LEU A 28 -4.45 0.57 19.63
CA LEU A 28 -5.54 0.07 18.80
C LEU A 28 -6.86 0.12 19.56
N HIS A 29 -7.94 0.41 18.84
CA HIS A 29 -9.29 0.29 19.38
C HIS A 29 -9.54 -1.17 19.80
N PRO A 30 -10.27 -1.45 20.90
CA PRO A 30 -10.42 -2.82 21.44
C PRO A 30 -10.86 -3.86 20.40
N ILE A 31 -11.77 -3.48 19.49
CA ILE A 31 -12.23 -4.37 18.41
C ILE A 31 -11.11 -4.69 17.41
N GLU A 32 -10.27 -3.70 17.07
CA GLU A 32 -9.11 -3.90 16.20
C GLU A 32 -8.02 -4.72 16.89
N GLU A 33 -7.81 -4.46 18.19
CA GLU A 33 -6.86 -5.19 19.03
C GLU A 33 -7.24 -6.66 19.16
N ASP A 34 -8.52 -6.98 19.41
CA ASP A 34 -9.01 -8.36 19.45
C ASP A 34 -8.78 -9.08 18.13
N PHE A 35 -9.10 -8.42 17.01
CA PHE A 35 -8.84 -8.96 15.67
C PHE A 35 -7.35 -9.21 15.42
N TYR A 36 -6.50 -8.24 15.80
CA TYR A 36 -5.05 -8.34 15.66
C TYR A 36 -4.48 -9.49 16.53
N ASN A 37 -4.92 -9.61 17.78
CA ASN A 37 -4.46 -10.64 18.72
C ASN A 37 -4.85 -12.05 18.26
N ALA A 38 -6.05 -12.22 17.70
CA ALA A 38 -6.47 -13.48 17.10
C ALA A 38 -5.56 -13.85 15.92
N LEU A 39 -5.31 -12.90 15.01
CA LEU A 39 -4.42 -13.11 13.86
C LEU A 39 -2.96 -13.36 14.27
N TYR A 40 -2.49 -12.66 15.31
CA TYR A 40 -1.15 -12.82 15.85
C TYR A 40 -0.94 -14.22 16.42
N THR A 41 -1.90 -14.71 17.21
CA THR A 41 -1.85 -16.04 17.81
C THR A 41 -1.81 -17.13 16.73
N GLN A 42 -2.66 -17.01 15.71
CA GLN A 42 -2.66 -17.92 14.57
C GLN A 42 -1.32 -17.90 13.82
N THR A 43 -0.84 -16.70 13.50
CA THR A 43 0.41 -16.49 12.77
C THR A 43 1.62 -17.02 13.54
N ARG A 44 1.66 -16.78 14.86
CA ARG A 44 2.72 -17.26 15.75
C ARG A 44 2.74 -18.78 15.82
N SER A 45 1.58 -19.44 15.86
CA SER A 45 1.51 -20.91 15.80
C SER A 45 2.14 -21.43 14.51
N SER A 46 1.71 -20.92 13.35
CA SER A 46 2.28 -21.34 12.06
C SER A 46 3.78 -21.05 11.95
N PHE A 47 4.24 -19.91 12.50
CA PHE A 47 5.67 -19.61 12.54
C PHE A 47 6.44 -20.62 13.41
N ASN A 48 5.93 -20.96 14.59
CA ASN A 48 6.56 -21.93 15.48
C ASN A 48 6.65 -23.32 14.84
N ASP A 49 5.65 -23.74 14.07
CA ASP A 49 5.68 -25.00 13.31
C ASP A 49 6.84 -25.00 12.29
N TYR A 50 7.03 -23.90 11.56
CA TYR A 50 8.19 -23.77 10.65
C TYR A 50 9.54 -23.78 11.38
N VAL A 51 9.59 -23.25 12.61
CA VAL A 51 10.80 -23.29 13.45
C VAL A 51 11.10 -24.71 13.90
N SER A 52 10.09 -25.46 14.39
CA SER A 52 10.26 -26.83 14.87
C SER A 52 10.66 -27.78 13.76
N ASP A 53 10.12 -27.57 12.56
CA ASP A 53 10.41 -28.39 11.39
C ASP A 53 11.77 -28.05 10.73
N GLY A 54 12.43 -26.98 11.18
CA GLY A 54 13.69 -26.51 10.61
C GLY A 54 13.57 -25.96 9.18
N THR A 55 12.35 -25.65 8.71
CA THR A 55 12.07 -25.27 7.32
C THR A 55 11.91 -23.75 7.11
N LEU A 56 12.25 -22.92 8.10
CA LEU A 56 12.14 -21.45 8.05
C LEU A 56 12.68 -20.81 6.77
N LEU A 57 13.90 -21.20 6.35
CA LEU A 57 14.54 -20.63 5.17
C LEU A 57 13.84 -21.05 3.87
N ASN A 58 13.30 -22.27 3.83
CA ASN A 58 12.57 -22.79 2.68
C ASN A 58 11.19 -22.14 2.55
N ASN A 59 10.58 -21.77 3.69
CA ASN A 59 9.25 -21.17 3.77
C ASN A 59 9.27 -19.63 3.93
N TYR A 60 10.38 -18.97 3.56
CA TYR A 60 10.54 -17.52 3.69
C TYR A 60 9.36 -16.76 3.06
N ALA A 61 8.91 -17.14 1.86
CA ALA A 61 7.77 -16.48 1.22
C ALA A 61 6.48 -16.53 2.07
N HIS A 62 6.19 -17.67 2.70
CA HIS A 62 5.02 -17.83 3.57
C HIS A 62 5.13 -16.99 4.85
N ILE A 63 6.32 -16.92 5.45
CA ILE A 63 6.57 -16.10 6.65
C ILE A 63 6.39 -14.61 6.33
N PHE A 64 6.86 -14.15 5.16
CA PHE A 64 6.65 -12.78 4.72
C PHE A 64 5.20 -12.47 4.43
N ASP A 65 4.45 -13.41 3.87
CA ASP A 65 2.99 -13.28 3.68
C ASP A 65 2.27 -13.13 5.04
N LEU A 66 2.63 -13.95 6.03
CA LEU A 66 2.10 -13.86 7.39
C LEU A 66 2.41 -12.49 8.03
N LEU A 67 3.68 -12.06 7.96
CA LEU A 67 4.12 -10.76 8.45
C LEU A 67 3.41 -9.60 7.75
N MET A 68 3.18 -9.72 6.45
CA MET A 68 2.46 -8.72 5.67
C MET A 68 1.01 -8.61 6.11
N ARG A 69 0.34 -9.75 6.37
CA ARG A 69 -1.03 -9.77 6.92
C ARG A 69 -1.10 -9.14 8.31
N MET A 70 -0.13 -9.41 9.19
CA MET A 70 -0.06 -8.76 10.50
C MET A 70 0.04 -7.24 10.35
N ARG A 71 0.90 -6.74 9.46
CA ARG A 71 1.04 -5.29 9.20
C ARG A 71 -0.24 -4.68 8.62
N GLN A 72 -0.92 -5.39 7.72
CA GLN A 72 -2.22 -4.96 7.18
C GLN A 72 -3.29 -4.86 8.28
N ALA A 73 -3.32 -5.81 9.22
CA ALA A 73 -4.27 -5.79 10.32
C ALA A 73 -4.11 -4.56 11.22
N VAL A 74 -2.87 -4.13 11.45
CA VAL A 74 -2.55 -2.93 12.24
C VAL A 74 -2.96 -1.64 11.54
N ASP A 75 -2.89 -1.59 10.21
CA ASP A 75 -3.34 -0.42 9.45
C ASP A 75 -4.87 -0.33 9.40
N HIS A 76 -5.52 -1.42 8.99
CA HIS A 76 -6.97 -1.52 8.92
C HIS A 76 -7.44 -2.98 8.73
N PRO A 77 -8.40 -3.50 9.53
CA PRO A 77 -8.88 -4.88 9.42
C PRO A 77 -9.38 -5.27 8.01
N TYR A 78 -10.04 -4.34 7.32
CA TYR A 78 -10.49 -4.53 5.92
C TYR A 78 -9.39 -4.89 4.93
N LEU A 79 -8.14 -4.49 5.17
CA LEU A 79 -7.02 -4.87 4.30
C LEU A 79 -6.75 -6.37 4.33
N VAL A 80 -7.08 -7.02 5.45
CA VAL A 80 -7.01 -8.47 5.62
C VAL A 80 -8.31 -9.11 5.10
N VAL A 81 -9.47 -8.69 5.63
CA VAL A 81 -10.78 -9.31 5.33
C VAL A 81 -11.15 -9.25 3.85
N TYR A 82 -10.91 -8.11 3.19
CA TYR A 82 -11.23 -7.90 1.77
C TYR A 82 -10.01 -8.04 0.86
N SER A 83 -8.97 -8.71 1.35
CA SER A 83 -7.83 -9.10 0.54
C SER A 83 -8.29 -10.03 -0.58
N LYS A 84 -7.75 -9.83 -1.79
CA LYS A 84 -8.13 -10.60 -2.99
C LYS A 84 -7.95 -12.12 -2.83
N LYS A 85 -7.09 -12.57 -1.89
CA LYS A 85 -6.89 -14.00 -1.58
C LYS A 85 -8.11 -14.62 -0.85
N ASP A 86 -8.84 -13.87 -0.02
CA ASP A 86 -9.99 -14.38 0.74
C ASP A 86 -11.33 -14.30 -0.02
N SER A 87 -11.42 -13.44 -1.04
CA SER A 87 -12.63 -13.34 -1.87
C SER A 87 -12.98 -14.66 -2.59
N LYS A 88 -12.01 -15.56 -2.79
CA LYS A 88 -12.21 -16.91 -3.35
C LYS A 88 -12.72 -17.93 -2.32
N LEU A 89 -12.57 -17.67 -1.03
CA LEU A 89 -13.03 -18.56 0.05
C LEU A 89 -14.48 -18.29 0.45
N GLN A 90 -14.95 -17.04 0.34
CA GLN A 90 -16.33 -16.68 0.68
C GLN A 90 -17.37 -17.04 -0.41
N SER A 91 -16.95 -17.33 -1.65
CA SER A 91 -17.88 -17.69 -2.75
C SER A 91 -18.15 -19.19 -2.88
N ASN A 92 -17.57 -20.05 -2.03
CA ASN A 92 -17.59 -21.51 -2.26
C ASN A 92 -18.67 -22.29 -1.51
N SER A 93 -19.70 -21.62 -1.01
CA SER A 93 -20.89 -22.25 -0.45
C SER A 93 -22.11 -22.05 -1.35
N LYS A 94 -22.14 -22.74 -2.51
CA LYS A 94 -23.34 -23.36 -3.13
C LYS A 94 -23.03 -24.07 -4.47
N SER A 95 -23.30 -25.38 -4.45
CA SER A 95 -23.66 -26.30 -5.54
C SER A 95 -22.71 -26.59 -6.71
N SER A 96 -22.50 -27.89 -6.89
CA SER A 96 -21.91 -28.63 -8.00
C SER A 96 -22.45 -28.30 -9.40
N SER A 97 -21.54 -28.04 -10.34
CA SER A 97 -21.66 -28.50 -11.73
C SER A 97 -20.27 -28.49 -12.40
N SER A 98 -19.91 -29.64 -12.95
CA SER A 98 -18.66 -29.99 -13.63
C SER A 98 -18.33 -29.13 -14.86
N SER A 99 -17.10 -28.59 -14.93
CA SER A 99 -16.41 -28.19 -16.17
C SER A 99 -14.90 -27.95 -15.90
N PRO A 100 -14.03 -28.07 -16.92
CA PRO A 100 -12.78 -28.86 -16.85
C PRO A 100 -11.62 -28.15 -16.16
N VAL A 101 -10.71 -28.98 -15.67
CA VAL A 101 -9.49 -28.62 -14.93
C VAL A 101 -8.54 -27.81 -15.81
N ILE A 102 -8.36 -26.53 -15.49
CA ILE A 102 -7.15 -25.77 -15.85
C ILE A 102 -6.21 -25.87 -14.66
N ALA A 103 -5.12 -26.62 -14.82
CA ALA A 103 -4.04 -26.64 -13.85
C ALA A 103 -3.42 -25.23 -13.78
N ASN A 104 -3.48 -24.60 -12.61
CA ASN A 104 -3.02 -23.25 -12.27
C ASN A 104 -3.92 -22.07 -12.70
N GLY A 105 -5.15 -22.01 -12.18
CA GLY A 105 -6.08 -20.86 -12.23
C GLY A 105 -5.61 -19.55 -11.54
N SER A 106 -4.39 -19.10 -11.84
CA SER A 106 -3.80 -17.83 -11.44
C SER A 106 -4.09 -16.75 -12.49
N THR A 107 -4.91 -15.75 -12.15
CA THR A 107 -5.15 -14.54 -12.97
C THR A 107 -4.20 -13.39 -12.62
N THR A 108 -3.13 -13.70 -11.89
CA THR A 108 -2.16 -12.74 -11.35
C THR A 108 -0.79 -13.01 -11.92
N CYS A 109 -0.01 -11.96 -12.15
CA CYS A 109 1.34 -12.11 -12.66
C CYS A 109 2.25 -12.82 -11.64
N GLU A 110 2.94 -13.88 -12.02
CA GLU A 110 3.82 -14.65 -11.11
C GLU A 110 5.12 -13.90 -10.71
N LEU A 111 5.46 -12.82 -11.41
CA LEU A 111 6.62 -11.97 -11.07
C LEU A 111 6.29 -10.81 -10.12
N CYS A 112 5.19 -10.09 -10.34
CA CYS A 112 4.83 -8.92 -9.53
C CYS A 112 3.61 -9.13 -8.63
N HIS A 113 2.93 -10.27 -8.77
CA HIS A 113 1.71 -10.65 -8.03
C HIS A 113 0.56 -9.65 -8.12
N GLU A 114 0.60 -8.76 -9.11
CA GLU A 114 -0.48 -7.85 -9.47
C GLU A 114 -1.23 -8.40 -10.69
N THR A 115 -2.46 -7.93 -10.91
CA THR A 115 -3.22 -8.28 -12.12
C THR A 115 -2.51 -7.61 -13.31
N PRO A 116 -2.04 -8.38 -14.31
CA PRO A 116 -1.33 -7.80 -15.44
C PRO A 116 -2.25 -6.85 -16.21
N MET A 117 -1.78 -5.63 -16.46
CA MET A 117 -2.48 -4.72 -17.37
C MET A 117 -2.41 -5.25 -18.82
N GLU A 118 -1.29 -5.84 -19.19
CA GLU A 118 -1.07 -6.54 -20.45
C GLU A 118 -0.48 -7.92 -20.13
N GLN A 119 -1.25 -8.97 -20.40
CA GLN A 119 -0.99 -10.34 -19.99
C GLN A 119 -0.21 -11.10 -21.05
N VAL A 120 0.82 -11.82 -20.62
CA VAL A 120 1.50 -12.85 -21.41
C VAL A 120 1.54 -14.16 -20.65
N LEU A 121 1.35 -15.26 -21.36
CA LEU A 121 1.38 -16.60 -20.80
C LEU A 121 2.73 -17.25 -21.12
N SER A 122 3.34 -17.90 -20.14
CA SER A 122 4.52 -18.73 -20.37
C SER A 122 4.14 -19.97 -21.17
N SER A 123 4.89 -20.29 -22.21
CA SER A 123 4.66 -21.49 -23.02
C SER A 123 4.80 -22.79 -22.22
N CYS A 124 5.68 -22.85 -21.20
CA CYS A 124 5.95 -24.07 -20.45
C CYS A 124 4.81 -24.51 -19.49
N CYS A 125 4.21 -23.57 -18.77
CA CYS A 125 3.31 -23.87 -17.65
C CYS A 125 2.04 -23.02 -17.66
N GLN A 126 1.83 -22.23 -18.72
CA GLN A 126 0.71 -21.31 -18.86
C GLN A 126 0.58 -20.34 -17.67
N ALA A 127 1.67 -20.09 -16.95
CA ALA A 127 1.73 -19.09 -15.90
C ALA A 127 1.55 -17.70 -16.49
N ASN A 128 0.83 -16.86 -15.75
CA ASN A 128 0.47 -15.52 -16.17
C ASN A 128 1.55 -14.52 -15.76
N PHE A 129 1.93 -13.60 -16.64
CA PHE A 129 2.90 -12.54 -16.37
C PHE A 129 2.51 -11.20 -16.97
N CYS A 130 3.03 -10.10 -16.41
CA CYS A 130 3.02 -8.80 -17.08
C CYS A 130 4.07 -8.78 -18.18
N VAL A 131 3.75 -8.19 -19.33
CA VAL A 131 4.72 -7.92 -20.42
C VAL A 131 5.97 -7.21 -19.89
N SER A 132 5.80 -6.17 -19.08
CA SER A 132 6.91 -5.40 -18.51
C SER A 132 7.79 -6.22 -17.56
N CYS A 133 7.18 -7.07 -16.72
CA CYS A 133 7.93 -7.92 -15.79
C CYS A 133 8.75 -8.98 -16.52
N VAL A 134 8.22 -9.54 -17.61
CA VAL A 134 8.95 -10.49 -18.46
C VAL A 134 10.11 -9.80 -19.17
N GLN A 135 9.89 -8.62 -19.75
CA GLN A 135 10.94 -7.85 -20.43
C GLN A 135 12.09 -7.49 -19.47
N GLU A 136 11.76 -7.08 -18.24
CA GLU A 136 12.75 -6.81 -17.20
C GLU A 136 13.52 -8.08 -16.81
N TYR A 137 12.81 -9.19 -16.57
CA TYR A 137 13.42 -10.48 -16.26
C TYR A 137 14.37 -10.98 -17.36
N MET A 138 13.98 -10.81 -18.63
CA MET A 138 14.82 -11.16 -19.78
C MET A 138 16.03 -10.21 -19.91
N SER A 139 15.88 -8.92 -19.60
CA SER A 139 16.97 -7.94 -19.71
C SER A 139 18.11 -8.15 -18.70
N VAL A 140 17.80 -8.72 -17.52
CA VAL A 140 18.78 -9.02 -16.47
C VAL A 140 19.52 -10.34 -16.75
N SER A 141 18.95 -11.23 -17.57
CA SER A 141 19.43 -12.60 -17.80
C SER A 141 20.46 -12.72 -18.94
N THR A 142 21.08 -11.61 -19.36
CA THR A 142 21.91 -11.43 -20.58
C THR A 142 23.24 -12.21 -20.64
N GLY A 143 23.43 -13.23 -19.80
CA GLY A 143 24.64 -14.06 -19.75
C GLY A 143 24.46 -15.57 -19.88
N GLN A 144 23.22 -16.08 -20.01
CA GLN A 144 22.95 -17.52 -20.14
C GLN A 144 22.16 -17.80 -21.43
N ASN A 145 22.60 -18.80 -22.20
CA ASN A 145 22.05 -19.15 -23.52
C ASN A 145 20.62 -19.71 -23.47
N GLU A 146 20.08 -19.95 -22.26
CA GLU A 146 18.71 -20.41 -22.02
C GLU A 146 18.14 -19.65 -20.81
N ILE A 147 17.06 -18.89 -21.01
CA ILE A 147 16.36 -18.18 -19.94
C ILE A 147 15.40 -19.18 -19.27
N PRO A 148 15.51 -19.48 -17.96
CA PRO A 148 14.58 -20.38 -17.29
C PRO A 148 13.30 -19.66 -16.89
N CYS A 149 12.16 -20.34 -17.00
CA CYS A 149 10.87 -19.78 -16.62
C CYS A 149 10.82 -19.49 -15.11
N PRO A 150 10.37 -18.30 -14.67
CA PRO A 150 10.28 -17.94 -13.26
C PRO A 150 9.41 -18.90 -12.43
N SER A 151 8.40 -19.51 -13.04
CA SER A 151 7.45 -20.38 -12.34
C SER A 151 7.83 -21.86 -12.41
N CYS A 152 8.32 -22.34 -13.56
CA CYS A 152 8.50 -23.77 -13.83
C CYS A 152 9.98 -24.18 -14.01
N ARG A 153 10.91 -23.22 -14.15
CA ARG A 153 12.35 -23.38 -14.45
C ARG A 153 12.71 -24.11 -15.76
N ASN A 154 11.73 -24.52 -16.57
CA ASN A 154 11.96 -25.01 -17.94
C ASN A 154 12.36 -23.87 -18.89
N PRO A 155 12.91 -24.17 -20.09
CA PRO A 155 13.27 -23.16 -21.08
C PRO A 155 12.09 -22.23 -21.39
N PHE A 156 12.32 -20.93 -21.21
CA PHE A 156 11.31 -19.90 -21.26
C PHE A 156 11.19 -19.36 -22.68
N SER A 157 10.09 -19.70 -23.36
CA SER A 157 9.67 -19.00 -24.58
C SER A 157 8.34 -18.31 -24.33
N ILE A 158 8.25 -17.04 -24.75
CA ILE A 158 7.00 -16.29 -24.69
C ILE A 158 6.72 -15.78 -26.10
N ASP A 159 5.50 -16.05 -26.57
CA ASP A 159 5.00 -15.52 -27.83
C ASP A 159 4.31 -14.17 -27.57
N LEU A 160 5.06 -13.09 -27.79
CA LEU A 160 4.62 -11.70 -27.55
C LEU A 160 3.50 -11.25 -28.52
N THR A 161 3.05 -12.12 -29.42
CA THR A 161 2.07 -11.78 -30.47
C THR A 161 0.64 -12.22 -30.15
N GLN A 162 0.39 -12.95 -29.06
CA GLN A 162 -0.95 -13.43 -28.74
C GLN A 162 -1.81 -12.35 -28.05
N GLN A 163 -2.63 -11.66 -28.84
CA GLN A 163 -3.76 -10.89 -28.32
C GLN A 163 -4.88 -11.85 -27.91
N THR A 164 -5.15 -11.99 -26.60
CA THR A 164 -6.30 -12.76 -26.10
C THR A 164 -7.61 -12.08 -26.50
N THR A 165 -8.44 -12.80 -27.26
CA THR A 165 -9.79 -12.43 -27.67
C THR A 165 -10.71 -12.26 -26.46
N THR A 166 -11.19 -11.03 -26.23
CA THR A 166 -12.26 -10.75 -25.27
C THR A 166 -13.59 -11.28 -25.82
N THR A 167 -14.12 -12.36 -25.25
CA THR A 167 -15.50 -12.77 -25.43
C THR A 167 -16.44 -11.77 -24.75
N THR A 168 -17.01 -10.88 -25.55
CA THR A 168 -18.19 -10.08 -25.23
C THR A 168 -19.41 -11.00 -25.12
N THR A 169 -19.92 -11.22 -23.90
CA THR A 169 -21.32 -11.62 -23.70
C THR A 169 -22.16 -10.37 -23.48
N THR A 170 -22.78 -9.93 -24.57
CA THR A 170 -23.94 -9.04 -24.59
C THR A 170 -25.15 -9.80 -24.06
N ASP A 171 -25.78 -9.35 -22.98
CA ASP A 171 -27.16 -9.72 -22.66
C ASP A 171 -27.95 -8.46 -22.30
N SER A 172 -28.55 -7.90 -23.35
CA SER A 172 -29.66 -6.96 -23.28
C SER A 172 -30.96 -7.78 -23.27
N SER A 173 -31.71 -7.76 -22.18
CA SER A 173 -33.15 -8.04 -22.24
C SER A 173 -33.92 -7.16 -21.28
N THR A 174 -34.53 -6.15 -21.88
CA THR A 174 -35.61 -5.32 -21.37
C THR A 174 -36.84 -6.18 -21.12
N SER A 175 -37.47 -6.08 -19.95
CA SER A 175 -38.93 -6.30 -19.79
C SER A 175 -39.46 -5.65 -18.52
N THR A 176 -40.33 -4.68 -18.78
CA THR A 176 -41.18 -3.87 -17.91
C THR A 176 -42.18 -4.72 -17.13
N LYS A 177 -42.47 -4.39 -15.86
CA LYS A 177 -43.83 -4.08 -15.35
C LYS A 177 -43.89 -3.84 -13.82
N GLN A 178 -44.35 -2.63 -13.51
CA GLN A 178 -45.42 -2.29 -12.56
C GLN A 178 -45.18 -2.40 -11.03
N ALA A 179 -45.01 -1.20 -10.48
CA ALA A 179 -45.51 -0.66 -9.22
C ALA A 179 -46.42 -1.53 -8.35
N SER A 180 -46.05 -1.62 -7.06
CA SER A 180 -47.00 -1.49 -5.95
C SER A 180 -46.32 -0.77 -4.79
N LYS A 181 -46.92 0.36 -4.40
CA LYS A 181 -46.61 1.15 -3.21
C LYS A 181 -47.03 0.36 -1.97
N GLN A 182 -46.18 0.30 -0.95
CA GLN A 182 -46.63 0.37 0.44
C GLN A 182 -45.50 0.92 1.33
N GLN A 183 -45.91 1.86 2.17
CA GLN A 183 -45.12 2.74 3.03
C GLN A 183 -44.74 2.07 4.35
N GLN A 184 -43.69 2.62 4.99
CA GLN A 184 -43.29 2.62 6.42
C GLN A 184 -41.85 2.06 6.58
N GLN A 185 -40.86 2.74 7.16
CA GLN A 185 -40.79 3.89 8.07
C GLN A 185 -39.50 4.70 7.79
N GLN A 186 -39.57 6.02 7.98
CA GLN A 186 -38.45 6.96 7.89
C GLN A 186 -37.57 6.85 9.13
N GLN A 187 -36.30 6.47 8.94
CA GLN A 187 -35.19 6.95 9.76
C GLN A 187 -34.33 7.84 8.88
N GLN A 188 -33.99 9.02 9.38
CA GLN A 188 -33.17 10.01 8.68
C GLN A 188 -31.72 9.48 8.61
N GLU A 189 -31.40 8.74 7.55
CA GLU A 189 -30.01 8.46 7.16
C GLU A 189 -29.41 9.75 6.61
N ALA A 190 -28.29 10.20 7.19
CA ALA A 190 -27.49 11.25 6.60
C ALA A 190 -27.07 10.80 5.19
N ASP A 191 -27.38 11.62 4.18
CA ASP A 191 -27.14 11.35 2.75
C ASP A 191 -25.67 10.98 2.52
N MET A 192 -25.38 9.67 2.50
CA MET A 192 -24.02 9.16 2.42
C MET A 192 -23.58 9.18 0.96
N PRO A 193 -22.46 9.83 0.61
CA PRO A 193 -22.08 10.02 -0.78
C PRO A 193 -21.88 8.69 -1.48
N SER A 194 -22.37 8.56 -2.71
CA SER A 194 -22.23 7.33 -3.47
C SER A 194 -20.82 7.21 -4.08
N LEU A 195 -20.34 5.98 -4.31
CA LEU A 195 -19.05 5.75 -4.97
C LEU A 195 -18.96 6.38 -6.38
N LYS A 196 -20.10 6.72 -6.99
CA LYS A 196 -20.20 7.42 -8.28
C LYS A 196 -19.75 8.89 -8.20
N GLU A 197 -19.81 9.49 -7.02
CA GLU A 197 -19.39 10.88 -6.79
C GLU A 197 -17.86 11.02 -6.69
N MET A 198 -17.14 9.92 -6.42
CA MET A 198 -15.69 9.92 -6.41
C MET A 198 -15.12 9.79 -7.83
N GLN A 199 -14.47 10.85 -8.31
CA GLN A 199 -13.75 10.80 -9.58
C GLN A 199 -12.58 9.81 -9.51
N HIS A 200 -12.50 8.89 -10.48
CA HIS A 200 -11.36 7.98 -10.67
C HIS A 200 -11.11 7.00 -9.50
N VAL A 201 -12.06 6.09 -9.26
CA VAL A 201 -11.84 4.89 -8.43
C VAL A 201 -11.40 3.73 -9.32
N PRO A 202 -10.16 3.22 -9.20
CA PRO A 202 -9.67 2.10 -10.01
C PRO A 202 -10.55 0.85 -9.88
N THR A 203 -10.66 0.07 -10.96
CA THR A 203 -11.44 -1.19 -10.98
C THR A 203 -10.96 -2.20 -9.93
N GLY A 204 -9.68 -2.16 -9.57
CA GLY A 204 -9.08 -3.01 -8.54
C GLY A 204 -9.19 -2.50 -7.10
N SER A 205 -9.78 -1.32 -6.87
CA SER A 205 -9.85 -0.69 -5.55
C SER A 205 -10.63 -1.52 -4.53
N ILE A 206 -10.17 -1.50 -3.27
CA ILE A 206 -10.85 -2.13 -2.14
C ILE A 206 -12.27 -1.58 -1.94
N LEU A 207 -12.50 -0.31 -2.29
CA LEU A 207 -13.79 0.37 -2.11
C LEU A 207 -14.95 -0.29 -2.88
N ARG A 208 -14.65 -1.06 -3.93
CA ARG A 208 -15.66 -1.81 -4.68
C ARG A 208 -16.05 -3.15 -4.05
N ARG A 209 -15.31 -3.60 -3.02
CA ARG A 209 -15.54 -4.89 -2.33
C ARG A 209 -16.16 -4.73 -0.94
N ILE A 210 -16.09 -3.53 -0.37
CA ILE A 210 -16.60 -3.24 0.97
C ILE A 210 -18.03 -2.73 0.90
N ASN A 211 -18.81 -2.99 1.96
CA ASN A 211 -20.08 -2.32 2.16
C ASN A 211 -19.81 -0.90 2.68
N LEU A 212 -19.98 0.10 1.82
CA LEU A 212 -19.66 1.49 2.14
C LEU A 212 -20.62 2.10 3.17
N ALA A 213 -21.85 1.58 3.27
CA ALA A 213 -22.83 2.04 4.26
C ALA A 213 -22.44 1.65 5.70
N GLU A 214 -21.70 0.55 5.85
CA GLU A 214 -21.24 0.01 7.14
C GLU A 214 -19.73 0.23 7.32
N PHE A 215 -19.17 1.25 6.67
CA PHE A 215 -17.74 1.53 6.72
C PHE A 215 -17.28 1.78 8.17
N ALA A 216 -16.51 0.84 8.72
CA ALA A 216 -15.78 1.02 9.96
C ALA A 216 -14.43 1.68 9.68
N THR A 217 -14.10 2.71 10.45
CA THR A 217 -12.78 3.35 10.43
C THR A 217 -11.74 2.55 11.21
N SER A 218 -10.46 2.94 11.11
CA SER A 218 -9.40 2.40 11.96
C SER A 218 -8.75 3.48 12.83
N THR A 219 -8.12 3.02 13.91
CA THR A 219 -7.39 3.85 14.87
C THR A 219 -6.41 4.81 14.19
N LYS A 220 -5.69 4.32 13.17
CA LYS A 220 -4.73 5.15 12.42
C LYS A 220 -5.41 6.18 11.53
N ILE A 221 -6.53 5.83 10.89
CA ILE A 221 -7.28 6.76 10.04
C ILE A 221 -7.86 7.89 10.89
N GLU A 222 -8.38 7.60 12.08
CA GLU A 222 -8.85 8.63 13.01
C GLU A 222 -7.72 9.52 13.50
N ALA A 223 -6.57 8.94 13.90
CA ALA A 223 -5.40 9.73 14.28
C ALA A 223 -4.90 10.65 13.15
N LEU A 224 -4.88 10.16 11.91
CA LEU A 224 -4.57 10.98 10.73
C LEU A 224 -5.59 12.11 10.55
N THR A 225 -6.87 11.80 10.71
CA THR A 225 -7.95 12.78 10.58
C THR A 225 -7.80 13.90 11.60
N GLU A 226 -7.49 13.57 12.86
CA GLU A 226 -7.20 14.56 13.90
C GLU A 226 -6.03 15.47 13.52
N GLU A 227 -4.91 14.92 13.05
CA GLU A 227 -3.75 15.71 12.62
C GLU A 227 -4.09 16.61 11.42
N LEU A 228 -4.91 16.13 10.47
CA LEU A 228 -5.36 16.94 9.33
C LEU A 228 -6.28 18.08 9.77
N VAL A 229 -7.18 17.84 10.72
CA VAL A 229 -8.05 18.88 11.29
C VAL A 229 -7.20 19.93 12.03
N GLN A 230 -6.27 19.49 12.88
CA GLN A 230 -5.35 20.39 13.60
C GLN A 230 -4.48 21.21 12.62
N MET A 231 -3.99 20.59 11.55
CA MET A 231 -3.26 21.27 10.49
C MET A 231 -4.12 22.39 9.87
N ARG A 232 -5.39 22.11 9.57
CA ARG A 232 -6.31 23.12 8.98
C ARG A 232 -6.59 24.27 9.93
N GLN A 233 -6.74 23.99 11.22
CA GLN A 233 -7.00 25.01 12.25
C GLN A 233 -5.76 25.89 12.49
N THR A 234 -4.58 25.28 12.57
CA THR A 234 -3.32 26.00 12.84
C THR A 234 -2.81 26.76 11.61
N SER A 235 -3.00 26.20 10.42
CA SER A 235 -2.44 26.75 9.18
C SER A 235 -3.31 26.39 7.97
N PRO A 236 -4.31 27.21 7.64
CA PRO A 236 -5.27 26.91 6.56
C PRO A 236 -4.64 26.90 5.16
N GLY A 237 -3.40 27.40 4.99
CA GLY A 237 -2.65 27.34 3.74
C GLY A 237 -1.72 26.13 3.60
N SER A 238 -1.64 25.25 4.59
CA SER A 238 -0.71 24.11 4.61
C SER A 238 -1.19 22.95 3.75
N LYS A 239 -0.25 22.21 3.15
CA LYS A 239 -0.53 20.99 2.38
C LYS A 239 0.15 19.79 3.03
N ALA A 240 -0.55 18.66 3.03
CA ALA A 240 -0.10 17.41 3.62
C ALA A 240 0.17 16.36 2.56
N ILE A 241 1.17 15.51 2.82
CA ILE A 241 1.41 14.27 2.10
C ILE A 241 1.24 13.12 3.05
N VAL A 242 0.45 12.13 2.66
CA VAL A 242 0.25 10.89 3.42
C VAL A 242 0.89 9.76 2.65
N PHE A 243 1.85 9.09 3.28
CA PHE A 243 2.53 7.93 2.73
C PHE A 243 1.96 6.65 3.33
N SER A 244 1.72 5.67 2.46
CA SER A 244 1.49 4.30 2.88
C SER A 244 2.10 3.33 1.87
N GLN A 245 2.58 2.18 2.35
CA GLN A 245 2.96 1.08 1.45
C GLN A 245 1.74 0.42 0.80
N PHE A 246 0.58 0.46 1.44
CA PHE A 246 -0.63 -0.23 0.99
C PHE A 246 -1.54 0.73 0.21
N VAL A 247 -1.68 0.51 -1.10
CA VAL A 247 -2.56 1.31 -1.95
C VAL A 247 -4.01 1.26 -1.47
N ASN A 248 -4.47 0.09 -1.00
CA ASN A 248 -5.82 -0.06 -0.44
C ASN A 248 -6.02 0.79 0.82
N MET A 249 -4.99 1.01 1.64
CA MET A 249 -5.09 1.89 2.80
C MET A 249 -5.31 3.34 2.37
N LEU A 250 -4.62 3.78 1.32
CA LEU A 250 -4.84 5.11 0.73
C LEU A 250 -6.27 5.27 0.21
N ASP A 251 -6.83 4.23 -0.41
CA ASP A 251 -8.23 4.24 -0.85
C ASP A 251 -9.21 4.37 0.33
N LEU A 252 -8.98 3.67 1.45
CA LEU A 252 -9.81 3.79 2.66
C LEU A 252 -9.72 5.19 3.28
N ILE A 253 -8.50 5.76 3.37
CA ILE A 253 -8.29 7.14 3.82
C ILE A 253 -9.03 8.11 2.89
N ARG A 254 -8.92 7.92 1.57
CA ARG A 254 -9.60 8.75 0.58
C ARG A 254 -11.11 8.71 0.75
N TRP A 255 -11.67 7.51 0.99
CA TRP A 255 -13.09 7.34 1.27
C TRP A 255 -13.48 8.08 2.55
N ARG A 256 -12.80 7.84 3.67
CA ARG A 256 -13.08 8.49 4.97
C ARG A 256 -13.10 10.02 4.89
N LEU A 257 -12.11 10.60 4.19
CA LEU A 257 -12.01 12.05 4.03
C LEU A 257 -13.12 12.64 3.15
N HIS A 258 -13.68 11.83 2.24
CA HIS A 258 -14.78 12.24 1.36
C HIS A 258 -16.15 12.00 1.98
N SER A 259 -16.33 10.86 2.67
CA SER A 259 -17.63 10.40 3.16
C SER A 259 -18.12 11.17 4.38
N ASP A 260 -17.21 11.72 5.18
CA ASP A 260 -17.58 12.50 6.36
C ASP A 260 -17.94 13.94 6.00
N PRO A 261 -19.20 14.37 6.24
CA PRO A 261 -19.65 15.72 5.93
C PRO A 261 -18.86 16.81 6.65
N CYS A 262 -18.34 16.53 7.85
CA CYS A 262 -17.53 17.47 8.61
C CYS A 262 -16.18 17.70 7.90
N LEU A 263 -15.52 16.63 7.47
CA LEU A 263 -14.22 16.70 6.79
C LEU A 263 -14.34 17.26 5.37
N ALA A 264 -15.41 16.92 4.65
CA ALA A 264 -15.69 17.46 3.33
C ALA A 264 -15.81 19.00 3.38
N ARG A 265 -16.46 19.55 4.42
CA ARG A 265 -16.61 21.01 4.62
C ARG A 265 -15.30 21.71 4.97
N LEU A 266 -14.30 21.00 5.51
CA LEU A 266 -12.99 21.59 5.83
C LEU A 266 -12.14 21.93 4.59
N GLY A 267 -12.58 21.49 3.41
CA GLY A 267 -11.87 21.75 2.14
C GLY A 267 -10.57 20.95 2.04
N LEU A 268 -10.59 19.70 2.50
CA LEU A 268 -9.45 18.78 2.45
C LEU A 268 -9.41 18.03 1.11
N GLY A 269 -9.41 18.75 -0.01
CA GLY A 269 -9.39 18.13 -1.34
C GLY A 269 -8.24 17.12 -1.47
N VAL A 270 -8.57 15.90 -1.90
CA VAL A 270 -7.64 14.76 -1.93
C VAL A 270 -7.28 14.39 -3.36
N ARG A 271 -5.99 14.13 -3.59
CA ARG A 271 -5.48 13.43 -4.77
C ARG A 271 -4.64 12.25 -4.35
N ALA A 272 -4.58 11.21 -5.18
CA ALA A 272 -3.79 10.02 -4.93
C ALA A 272 -2.78 9.78 -6.05
N LEU A 273 -1.61 9.26 -5.67
CA LEU A 273 -0.52 8.86 -6.55
C LEU A 273 -0.13 7.41 -6.24
N HIS A 274 -0.41 6.54 -7.20
CA HIS A 274 -0.01 5.14 -7.14
C HIS A 274 0.80 4.74 -8.38
N GLY A 275 1.64 3.71 -8.25
CA GLY A 275 2.55 3.28 -9.33
C GLY A 275 1.84 2.85 -10.63
N GLY A 276 0.61 2.34 -10.53
CA GLY A 276 -0.19 1.95 -11.69
C GLY A 276 -0.88 3.10 -12.46
N MET A 277 -0.64 4.37 -12.10
CA MET A 277 -1.23 5.50 -12.83
C MET A 277 -0.49 5.76 -14.15
N ASN A 278 -1.24 6.10 -15.20
CA ASN A 278 -0.63 6.63 -16.43
C ASN A 278 0.06 7.98 -16.13
N VAL A 279 1.16 8.26 -16.84
CA VAL A 279 1.98 9.46 -16.73
C VAL A 279 1.13 10.74 -16.77
N LYS A 280 0.18 10.84 -17.71
CA LYS A 280 -0.71 12.01 -17.82
C LYS A 280 -1.55 12.24 -16.55
N ALA A 281 -2.17 11.20 -16.02
CA ALA A 281 -3.01 11.29 -14.81
C ALA A 281 -2.16 11.60 -13.56
N ARG A 282 -0.95 11.05 -13.52
CA ARG A 282 0.04 11.32 -12.47
C ARG A 282 0.45 12.79 -12.46
N ASP A 283 0.81 13.33 -13.63
CA ASP A 283 1.24 14.71 -13.78
C ASP A 283 0.09 15.68 -13.51
N GLN A 284 -1.14 15.35 -13.93
CA GLN A 284 -2.33 16.11 -13.55
C GLN A 284 -2.53 16.16 -12.04
N SER A 285 -2.45 15.01 -11.35
CA SER A 285 -2.60 14.97 -9.88
C SER A 285 -1.53 15.77 -9.15
N LEU A 286 -0.30 15.81 -9.71
CA LEU A 286 0.78 16.64 -9.19
C LEU A 286 0.55 18.13 -9.45
N ASN A 287 0.04 18.50 -10.63
CA ASN A 287 -0.28 19.88 -10.97
C ASN A 287 -1.45 20.38 -10.11
N ASP A 288 -2.52 19.61 -9.97
CA ASP A 288 -3.62 19.87 -9.03
C ASP A 288 -3.08 20.10 -7.62
N PHE A 289 -2.20 19.22 -7.14
CA PHE A 289 -1.62 19.39 -5.81
C PHE A 289 -0.70 20.62 -5.67
N ARG A 290 -0.10 21.13 -6.75
CA ARG A 290 0.75 22.33 -6.72
C ARG A 290 -0.06 23.61 -6.85
N GLU A 291 -0.91 23.69 -7.85
CA GLU A 291 -1.60 24.90 -8.29
C GLU A 291 -2.98 25.05 -7.65
N ASP A 292 -3.71 23.95 -7.47
CA ASP A 292 -5.07 24.02 -6.94
C ASP A 292 -5.06 24.29 -5.44
N SER A 293 -5.77 25.37 -5.06
CA SER A 293 -5.98 25.76 -3.68
C SER A 293 -7.12 24.98 -3.01
N THR A 294 -7.85 24.12 -3.70
CA THR A 294 -8.82 23.20 -3.06
C THR A 294 -8.16 21.88 -2.65
N VAL A 295 -7.11 21.46 -3.36
CA VAL A 295 -6.36 20.25 -3.05
C VAL A 295 -5.34 20.52 -1.95
N ARG A 296 -5.46 19.77 -0.86
CA ARG A 296 -4.66 19.94 0.37
C ARG A 296 -3.94 18.67 0.79
N VAL A 297 -4.46 17.51 0.41
CA VAL A 297 -3.91 16.21 0.82
C VAL A 297 -3.51 15.42 -0.42
N LEU A 298 -2.25 14.97 -0.44
CA LEU A 298 -1.73 14.05 -1.46
C LEU A 298 -1.44 12.70 -0.83
N LEU A 299 -2.14 11.67 -1.28
CA LEU A 299 -1.93 10.29 -0.88
C LEU A 299 -0.90 9.66 -1.81
N VAL A 300 0.21 9.13 -1.29
CA VAL A 300 1.31 8.62 -2.11
C VAL A 300 1.68 7.22 -1.67
N SER A 301 1.68 6.28 -2.62
CA SER A 301 2.18 4.93 -2.34
C SER A 301 3.71 4.89 -2.32
N LEU A 302 4.30 4.00 -1.53
CA LEU A 302 5.76 3.80 -1.45
C LEU A 302 6.41 3.66 -2.85
N LYS A 303 5.81 2.86 -3.74
CA LYS A 303 6.30 2.66 -5.12
C LYS A 303 6.26 3.94 -5.96
N ALA A 304 5.29 4.82 -5.73
CA ALA A 304 5.20 6.11 -6.43
C ALA A 304 6.10 7.18 -5.80
N GLY A 305 6.35 7.09 -4.50
CA GLY A 305 7.21 8.01 -3.73
C GLY A 305 8.71 7.85 -3.99
N SER A 306 9.14 6.69 -4.52
CA SER A 306 10.54 6.47 -4.92
C SER A 306 10.92 7.20 -6.22
N VAL A 307 9.93 7.62 -7.01
CA VAL A 307 10.13 8.42 -8.22
C VAL A 307 10.58 9.83 -7.84
N ALA A 308 11.45 10.46 -8.64
CA ALA A 308 12.06 11.76 -8.34
C ALA A 308 11.08 12.96 -8.40
N LEU A 309 10.10 12.99 -7.51
CA LEU A 309 9.08 14.02 -7.42
C LEU A 309 9.59 15.21 -6.59
N ASN A 310 9.33 16.42 -7.07
CA ASN A 310 9.53 17.65 -6.30
C ASN A 310 8.21 18.01 -5.60
N LEU A 311 8.17 17.88 -4.28
CA LEU A 311 6.97 18.06 -3.45
C LEU A 311 7.16 19.18 -2.41
N THR A 312 7.97 20.18 -2.73
CA THR A 312 8.30 21.35 -1.90
C THR A 312 7.09 22.22 -1.50
N VAL A 313 5.91 22.02 -2.09
CA VAL A 313 4.68 22.73 -1.69
C VAL A 313 4.10 22.20 -0.36
N ALA A 314 4.42 20.95 0.00
CA ALA A 314 3.94 20.32 1.22
C ALA A 314 4.85 20.60 2.41
N ASN A 315 4.25 20.87 3.57
CA ASN A 315 4.95 21.11 4.83
C ASN A 315 4.57 20.10 5.93
N PHE A 316 3.49 19.34 5.75
CA PHE A 316 3.12 18.23 6.63
C PHE A 316 3.31 16.90 5.91
N ILE A 317 3.88 15.93 6.63
CA ILE A 317 4.09 14.58 6.13
C ILE A 317 3.59 13.59 7.17
N TYR A 318 2.77 12.64 6.76
CA TYR A 318 2.24 11.60 7.62
C TYR A 318 2.65 10.26 7.05
N LEU A 319 3.30 9.42 7.87
CA LEU A 319 3.68 8.07 7.52
C LEU A 319 2.74 7.13 8.27
N MET A 320 1.89 6.42 7.52
CA MET A 320 0.87 5.53 8.09
C MET A 320 1.47 4.22 8.59
N ASP A 321 2.49 3.72 7.90
CA ASP A 321 3.14 2.44 8.18
C ASP A 321 4.67 2.58 8.18
N PRO A 322 5.39 1.91 9.10
CA PRO A 322 6.85 1.92 9.13
C PRO A 322 7.43 1.06 8.00
N TRP A 323 8.45 1.55 7.31
CA TRP A 323 9.09 0.84 6.20
C TRP A 323 10.32 0.08 6.67
N TRP A 324 10.62 -1.08 6.08
CA TRP A 324 11.82 -1.86 6.44
C TRP A 324 13.13 -1.09 6.33
N ASN A 325 13.22 -0.17 5.37
CA ASN A 325 14.40 0.63 5.14
C ASN A 325 14.19 2.08 5.62
N PRO A 326 14.78 2.49 6.76
CA PRO A 326 14.64 3.85 7.27
C PRO A 326 15.23 4.91 6.32
N ALA A 327 16.20 4.53 5.48
CA ALA A 327 16.76 5.43 4.48
C ALA A 327 15.76 5.77 3.37
N ALA A 328 14.87 4.84 3.01
CA ALA A 328 13.81 5.09 2.04
C ALA A 328 12.80 6.11 2.59
N GLU A 329 12.42 5.99 3.87
CA GLU A 329 11.54 6.99 4.52
C GLU A 329 12.17 8.37 4.53
N MET A 330 13.45 8.44 4.93
CA MET A 330 14.18 9.71 4.96
C MET A 330 14.27 10.32 3.56
N GLN A 331 14.48 9.49 2.54
CA GLN A 331 14.49 9.92 1.15
C GLN A 331 13.14 10.47 0.70
N ALA A 332 12.02 9.88 1.14
CA ALA A 332 10.67 10.37 0.85
C ALA A 332 10.42 11.73 1.51
N ILE A 333 10.80 11.88 2.80
CA ILE A 333 10.74 13.16 3.52
C ILE A 333 11.63 14.21 2.82
N ASP A 334 12.82 13.83 2.37
CA ASP A 334 13.77 14.69 1.68
C ASP A 334 13.25 15.22 0.33
N ARG A 335 12.18 14.66 -0.24
CA ARG A 335 11.51 15.20 -1.43
C ARG A 335 10.75 16.51 -1.17
N THR A 336 10.39 16.75 0.09
CA THR A 336 9.77 18.01 0.53
C THR A 336 10.82 18.96 1.12
N HIS A 337 11.81 18.42 1.84
CA HIS A 337 12.92 19.19 2.44
C HIS A 337 14.00 19.49 1.39
N ARG A 338 13.65 20.34 0.42
CA ARG A 338 14.53 20.68 -0.72
C ARG A 338 14.56 22.20 -0.92
N LEU A 339 15.58 22.68 -1.65
CA LEU A 339 15.67 24.08 -2.08
C LEU A 339 14.34 24.51 -2.73
N GLY A 340 13.80 25.64 -2.29
CA GLY A 340 12.46 26.14 -2.66
C GLY A 340 11.37 25.87 -1.63
N GLN A 341 11.65 25.12 -0.56
CA GLN A 341 10.79 25.07 0.63
C GLN A 341 11.18 26.18 1.60
N TYR A 342 10.20 26.94 2.06
CA TYR A 342 10.37 28.06 2.99
C TYR A 342 9.64 27.86 4.32
N ARG A 343 8.74 26.87 4.38
CA ARG A 343 7.95 26.56 5.58
C ARG A 343 8.62 25.44 6.38
N PRO A 344 8.51 25.47 7.73
CA PRO A 344 8.97 24.38 8.57
C PRO A 344 8.23 23.09 8.20
N ILE A 345 8.97 21.98 8.18
CA ILE A 345 8.42 20.67 7.80
C ILE A 345 8.17 19.85 9.05
N ARG A 346 6.96 19.32 9.19
CA ARG A 346 6.59 18.39 10.25
C ARG A 346 6.26 17.03 9.65
N ALA A 347 7.03 16.02 10.01
CA ALA A 347 6.78 14.62 9.66
C ALA A 347 6.33 13.85 10.91
N VAL A 348 5.20 13.17 10.84
CA VAL A 348 4.66 12.33 11.91
C VAL A 348 4.62 10.89 11.43
N ARG A 349 5.20 9.97 12.21
CA ARG A 349 5.10 8.53 12.01
C ARG A 349 4.07 7.96 12.98
N PHE A 350 3.05 7.28 12.45
CA PHE A 350 2.10 6.55 13.27
C PHE A 350 2.62 5.13 13.52
N ILE A 351 2.66 4.73 14.79
CA ILE A 351 3.11 3.40 15.20
C ILE A 351 2.11 2.86 16.21
N ALA A 352 1.57 1.67 15.96
CA ALA A 352 0.70 1.02 16.95
C ALA A 352 1.54 0.34 18.06
N GLU A 353 1.26 0.68 19.31
CA GLU A 353 1.85 0.08 20.52
C GLU A 353 1.50 -1.41 20.62
N ASP A 354 2.39 -2.22 21.18
CA ASP A 354 2.17 -3.66 21.42
C ASP A 354 1.92 -4.49 20.14
N THR A 355 2.28 -3.95 18.98
CA THR A 355 2.13 -4.62 17.69
C THR A 355 3.46 -4.93 17.00
N VAL A 356 3.36 -5.60 15.84
CA VAL A 356 4.49 -5.87 14.95
C VAL A 356 5.19 -4.60 14.48
N GLU A 357 4.50 -3.45 14.42
CA GLU A 357 5.10 -2.20 13.97
C GLU A 357 6.13 -1.65 14.94
N GLU A 358 5.83 -1.71 16.24
CA GLU A 358 6.77 -1.32 17.28
C GLU A 358 8.03 -2.20 17.22
N ARG A 359 7.85 -3.51 17.01
CA ARG A 359 8.97 -4.46 16.85
C ARG A 359 9.82 -4.15 15.62
N ILE A 360 9.18 -3.77 14.50
CA ILE A 360 9.87 -3.32 13.29
C ILE A 360 10.72 -2.07 13.59
N LEU A 361 10.17 -1.10 14.34
CA LEU A 361 10.89 0.11 14.71
C LEU A 361 12.10 -0.19 15.62
N GLN A 362 11.92 -1.06 16.62
CA GLN A 362 13.01 -1.52 17.49
C GLN A 362 14.12 -2.22 16.67
N LEU A 363 13.73 -3.01 15.66
CA LEU A 363 14.68 -3.67 14.77
C LEU A 363 15.44 -2.67 13.89
N GLN A 364 14.77 -1.65 13.35
CA GLN A 364 15.42 -0.59 12.60
C GLN A 364 16.46 0.15 13.45
N GLU A 365 16.12 0.44 14.71
CA GLU A 365 17.03 1.12 15.63
C GLU A 365 18.27 0.26 15.94
N LYS A 366 18.05 -1.03 16.22
CA LYS A 366 19.14 -2.00 16.40
C LYS A 366 20.06 -2.05 15.18
N LYS A 367 19.48 -2.10 13.97
CA LYS A 367 20.24 -2.10 12.72
C LYS A 367 21.00 -0.79 12.48
N ARG A 368 20.41 0.35 12.84
CA ARG A 368 21.08 1.65 12.77
C ARG A 368 22.30 1.71 13.69
N LEU A 369 22.15 1.31 14.94
CA LEU A 369 23.24 1.32 15.92
C LEU A 369 24.41 0.42 15.49
N VAL A 370 24.10 -0.78 14.97
CA VAL A 370 25.12 -1.69 14.42
C VAL A 370 25.84 -1.06 13.23
N PHE A 371 25.11 -0.37 12.35
CA PHE A 371 25.71 0.29 11.19
C PHE A 371 26.60 1.48 11.59
N ASP A 372 26.13 2.35 12.48
CA ASP A 372 26.90 3.51 12.95
C ASP A 372 28.16 3.08 13.73
N GLY A 373 28.10 1.94 14.43
CA GLY A 373 29.26 1.34 15.09
C GLY A 373 30.25 0.64 14.14
N THR A 374 29.86 0.35 12.90
CA THR A 374 30.69 -0.39 11.92
C THR A 374 31.06 0.50 10.74
N ILE A 375 32.13 1.28 10.86
CA ILE A 375 32.65 2.11 9.76
C ILE A 375 33.09 1.18 8.61
N GLY A 376 32.30 1.13 7.53
CA GLY A 376 32.73 0.60 6.24
C GLY A 376 32.11 -0.71 5.73
N ARG A 377 30.92 -1.14 6.21
CA ARG A 377 30.20 -2.29 5.60
C ARG A 377 29.01 -1.88 4.75
N ASP A 378 28.77 -2.67 3.70
CA ASP A 378 27.79 -2.42 2.64
C ASP A 378 26.39 -2.06 3.17
N ALA A 379 25.85 -0.93 2.71
CA ALA A 379 24.47 -0.51 2.99
C ALA A 379 23.40 -1.53 2.54
N GLY A 380 23.77 -2.49 1.67
CA GLY A 380 22.92 -3.62 1.28
C GLY A 380 22.66 -4.63 2.41
N SER A 381 23.56 -4.73 3.41
CA SER A 381 23.38 -5.58 4.59
C SER A 381 22.19 -5.16 5.46
N LEU A 382 21.81 -3.87 5.42
CA LEU A 382 20.66 -3.35 6.16
C LEU A 382 19.33 -3.80 5.54
N GLN A 383 19.32 -4.25 4.28
CA GLN A 383 18.12 -4.58 3.53
C GLN A 383 17.64 -6.03 3.74
N LYS A 384 18.52 -6.95 4.13
CA LYS A 384 18.15 -8.35 4.35
C LYS A 384 17.79 -8.59 5.82
N LEU A 385 16.65 -9.26 6.03
CA LEU A 385 16.23 -9.74 7.34
C LEU A 385 16.95 -11.05 7.63
N THR A 386 17.58 -11.15 8.79
CA THR A 386 18.19 -12.40 9.26
C THR A 386 17.14 -13.32 9.89
N VAL A 387 17.48 -14.60 10.10
CA VAL A 387 16.59 -15.55 10.79
C VAL A 387 16.31 -15.09 12.22
N ASP A 388 17.30 -14.49 12.89
CA ASP A 388 17.14 -13.97 14.25
C ASP A 388 16.26 -12.72 14.27
N ASP A 389 16.34 -11.86 13.24
CA ASP A 389 15.42 -10.73 13.07
C ASP A 389 13.98 -11.24 12.91
N MET A 390 13.77 -12.29 12.12
CA MET A 390 12.44 -12.89 11.94
C MET A 390 11.91 -13.48 13.24
N LYS A 391 12.73 -14.21 14.00
CA LYS A 391 12.33 -14.72 15.32
C LYS A 391 11.96 -13.58 16.28
N ALA A 392 12.72 -12.48 16.28
CA ALA A 392 12.43 -11.33 17.13
C ALA A 392 11.09 -10.65 16.78
N LEU A 393 10.69 -10.66 15.50
CA LEU A 393 9.41 -10.09 15.06
C LEU A 393 8.20 -10.89 15.55
N PHE A 394 8.34 -12.21 15.74
CA PHE A 394 7.28 -13.12 16.19
C PHE A 394 7.42 -13.61 17.64
N ALA A 395 8.35 -13.03 18.40
CA ALA A 395 8.64 -13.40 19.80
C ALA A 395 7.51 -13.04 20.78
#